data_AF-A0A530M2V0-F1
#
_entry.id   AF-A0A530M2V0-F1
#
_cell.length_a   1.000
_cell.length_b   1.000
_cell.length_c   1.000
_cell.angle_alpha   90.00
_cell.angle_beta   90.00
_cell.angle_gamma   90.00
#
_symmetry.space_group_name_H-M   'P 1'
#
loop_
_entity.id
_entity.type
_entity.pdbx_description
1 polymer ?
#
loop_
_entity_poly.entity_id
_entity_poly.type
_entity_poly.pdbx_seq_one_letter_code
_entity_poly.pdbx_strand_id
1 'polypeptide(L)'
;MSAAGHAVSSSRAPTPEPNARGMDNVLALEDRRFGPSLASRSGPLPSGDTSPVDLIVDLTATAARRRMPVLTLEFCGHSSFAAGMTEMLASGRLPELTARLDGVAVARARPMISDRLWLSRTSNDLLAGTISLIAQCVARFSTGKLAPIAESPAPPLQKGGFIRHYLPFFGRGLVDRAVQKLRRGRRPFYWQVAYRLIDGPGVAETGQLDGKPFTVLADDGQRFYADPFVLERDGRHFLFVEEFPYAIGRGVISVAELGTDGTFGVPKMVLEEAHHLSYPQVFAHSSEIFMIPESATARELVLYRAVQFPDRWIRDTVLMTDRDFNDATLLESDGRFWLLGTERFGHGSASDTMAVYSAP
;
A
#
# COMPACT_ATOMS: atom_id res chain seq x y z
N MET A 1 -25.84 10.08 13.29
CA MET A 1 -25.34 10.42 11.93
C MET A 1 -25.50 9.18 11.04
N SER A 2 -25.66 9.33 9.73
CA SER A 2 -25.64 8.19 8.81
C SER A 2 -24.34 8.21 8.01
N ALA A 3 -23.63 7.08 7.96
CA ALA A 3 -22.37 6.93 7.22
C ALA A 3 -22.29 5.53 6.63
N ALA A 4 -22.02 5.42 5.32
CA ALA A 4 -21.89 4.15 4.61
C ALA A 4 -23.05 3.16 4.85
N GLY A 5 -24.28 3.67 4.99
CA GLY A 5 -25.47 2.85 5.26
C GLY A 5 -25.70 2.49 6.73
N HIS A 6 -24.84 2.95 7.64
CA HIS A 6 -24.94 2.68 9.08
C HIS A 6 -25.38 3.92 9.87
N ALA A 7 -26.23 3.71 10.87
CA ALA A 7 -26.49 4.70 11.90
C ALA A 7 -25.33 4.72 12.91
N VAL A 8 -24.67 5.87 13.05
CA VAL A 8 -23.50 6.07 13.91
C VAL A 8 -23.82 7.11 14.97
N SER A 9 -23.56 6.76 16.23
CA SER A 9 -23.54 7.68 17.37
C SER A 9 -22.17 7.63 18.05
N SER A 10 -21.84 8.69 18.79
CA SER A 10 -20.60 8.75 19.57
C SER A 10 -20.92 9.17 21.00
N SER A 11 -20.18 8.62 21.95
CA SER A 11 -20.31 8.93 23.38
C SER A 11 -18.93 9.03 24.00
N ARG A 12 -18.78 9.88 25.01
CA ARG A 12 -17.53 10.02 25.76
C ARG A 12 -17.48 9.01 26.89
N ALA A 13 -16.33 8.39 27.09
CA ALA A 13 -16.03 7.59 28.27
C ALA A 13 -14.98 8.31 29.12
N PRO A 14 -15.12 8.31 30.47
CA PRO A 14 -14.07 8.80 31.33
C PRO A 14 -12.88 7.85 31.24
N THR A 15 -11.72 8.37 30.83
CA THR A 15 -10.47 7.63 30.78
C THR A 15 -9.37 8.37 31.53
N PRO A 16 -8.37 7.65 32.09
CA PRO A 16 -7.15 8.28 32.55
C PRO A 16 -6.53 9.08 31.40
N GLU A 17 -5.96 10.26 31.69
CA GLU A 17 -5.23 10.99 30.66
C GLU A 17 -4.12 10.08 30.11
N PRO A 18 -4.06 9.86 28.78
CA PRO A 18 -3.01 9.05 28.20
C PRO A 18 -1.66 9.72 28.47
N ASN A 19 -0.67 8.93 28.90
CA ASN A 19 0.70 9.41 29.06
C ASN A 19 1.36 9.59 27.69
N ALA A 20 0.95 10.65 26.98
CA ALA A 20 1.32 10.95 25.60
C ALA A 20 2.04 12.29 25.44
N ARG A 21 2.34 13.02 26.52
CA ARG A 21 2.90 14.39 26.46
C ARG A 21 4.13 14.52 25.56
N GLY A 22 5.04 13.54 25.60
CA GLY A 22 6.22 13.53 24.74
C GLY A 22 5.89 13.42 23.25
N MET A 23 4.92 12.57 22.91
CA MET A 23 4.43 12.37 21.54
C MET A 23 3.67 13.62 21.06
N ASP A 24 2.77 14.14 21.88
CA ASP A 24 1.99 15.35 21.59
C ASP A 24 2.89 16.56 21.28
N ASN A 25 3.97 16.73 22.06
CA ASN A 25 4.93 17.81 21.83
C ASN A 25 5.66 17.68 20.49
N VAL A 26 6.05 16.45 20.10
CA VAL A 26 6.71 16.22 18.81
C VAL A 26 5.73 16.48 17.66
N LEU A 27 4.49 15.98 17.76
CA LEU A 27 3.45 16.21 16.76
C LEU A 27 3.16 17.72 16.59
N ALA A 28 3.08 18.47 17.70
CA ALA A 28 2.86 19.92 17.66
C ALA A 28 4.04 20.68 17.02
N LEU A 29 5.27 20.17 17.13
CA LEU A 29 6.43 20.75 16.45
C LEU A 29 6.40 20.44 14.94
N GLU A 30 6.04 19.22 14.56
CA GLU A 30 5.96 18.80 13.16
C GLU A 30 4.77 19.42 12.41
N ASP A 31 3.67 19.69 13.10
CA ASP A 31 2.45 20.33 12.57
C ASP A 31 2.76 21.66 11.85
N ARG A 32 3.70 22.45 12.40
CA ARG A 32 4.14 23.71 11.79
C ARG A 32 4.71 23.56 10.38
N ARG A 33 5.18 22.36 10.03
CA ARG A 33 5.82 22.07 8.74
C ARG A 33 4.93 21.27 7.81
N PHE A 34 4.20 20.29 8.34
CA PHE A 34 3.46 19.32 7.52
C PHE A 34 1.93 19.48 7.63
N GLY A 35 1.45 20.34 8.53
CA GLY A 35 0.05 20.40 8.91
C GLY A 35 -0.34 19.27 9.87
N PRO A 36 -1.63 19.19 10.23
CA PRO A 36 -2.08 18.31 11.30
C PRO A 36 -1.97 16.84 10.91
N SER A 37 -1.50 16.02 11.84
CA SER A 37 -1.51 14.57 11.74
C SER A 37 -2.87 14.01 12.16
N LEU A 38 -3.21 12.81 11.70
CA LEU A 38 -4.30 12.00 12.25
C LEU A 38 -4.11 11.72 13.75
N ALA A 39 -2.88 11.77 14.26
CA ALA A 39 -2.59 11.62 15.69
C ALA A 39 -2.68 12.95 16.48
N SER A 40 -2.86 14.09 15.80
CA SER A 40 -3.09 15.36 16.49
C SER A 40 -4.40 15.31 17.25
N ARG A 41 -4.44 15.91 18.45
CA ARG A 41 -5.65 15.96 19.28
C ARG A 41 -6.76 16.69 18.53
N SER A 42 -7.88 16.02 18.33
CA SER A 42 -9.09 16.63 17.77
C SER A 42 -9.98 17.20 18.88
N GLY A 43 -10.85 18.15 18.49
CA GLY A 43 -11.98 18.54 19.32
C GLY A 43 -12.90 17.33 19.57
N PRO A 44 -13.65 17.33 20.68
CA PRO A 44 -14.45 16.17 21.02
C PRO A 44 -15.58 15.95 20.02
N LEU A 45 -15.88 14.69 19.71
CA LEU A 45 -16.98 14.34 18.81
C LEU A 45 -18.34 14.76 19.39
N PRO A 46 -19.31 15.14 18.53
CA PRO A 46 -20.68 15.42 18.95
C PRO A 46 -21.29 14.19 19.63
N SER A 47 -21.78 14.35 20.86
CA SER A 47 -22.47 13.27 21.56
C SER A 47 -23.85 13.06 20.97
N GLY A 48 -24.18 11.82 20.63
CA GLY A 48 -25.48 11.43 20.08
C GLY A 48 -26.23 10.48 21.00
N ASP A 49 -27.47 10.18 20.64
CA ASP A 49 -28.30 9.19 21.35
C ASP A 49 -27.66 7.79 21.32
N THR A 50 -27.79 7.05 22.42
CA THR A 50 -27.03 5.81 22.73
C THR A 50 -27.89 4.55 22.68
N SER A 51 -29.06 4.59 22.03
CA SER A 51 -30.08 3.53 22.11
C SER A 51 -30.62 3.07 20.75
N PRO A 52 -30.84 1.75 20.55
CA PRO A 52 -29.90 0.64 20.76
C PRO A 52 -28.90 0.53 19.59
N VAL A 53 -27.69 0.00 19.86
CA VAL A 53 -26.62 -0.19 18.87
C VAL A 53 -26.24 -1.67 18.73
N ASP A 54 -25.94 -2.11 17.51
CA ASP A 54 -25.57 -3.51 17.24
C ASP A 54 -24.10 -3.83 17.57
N LEU A 55 -23.24 -2.82 17.54
CA LEU A 55 -21.79 -2.93 17.75
C LEU A 55 -21.25 -1.66 18.40
N ILE A 56 -20.37 -1.83 19.40
CA ILE A 56 -19.62 -0.74 20.01
C ILE A 56 -18.18 -0.80 19.49
N VAL A 57 -17.67 0.30 18.93
CA VAL A 57 -16.23 0.45 18.66
C VAL A 57 -15.61 1.23 19.82
N ASP A 58 -14.90 0.51 20.69
CA ASP A 58 -14.24 1.10 21.86
C ASP A 58 -12.82 1.58 21.50
N LEU A 59 -12.70 2.90 21.31
CA LEU A 59 -11.42 3.58 21.06
C LEU A 59 -10.70 4.00 22.35
N THR A 60 -11.29 3.74 23.51
CA THR A 60 -10.76 4.16 24.81
C THR A 60 -10.14 3.00 25.59
N ALA A 61 -10.43 1.76 25.18
CA ALA A 61 -10.01 0.53 25.85
C ALA A 61 -10.46 0.44 27.31
N THR A 62 -11.55 1.12 27.64
CA THR A 62 -12.14 1.15 28.99
C THR A 62 -13.57 0.62 29.00
N ALA A 63 -14.11 0.18 27.87
CA ALA A 63 -15.40 -0.47 27.85
C ALA A 63 -15.30 -1.82 28.58
N ALA A 64 -15.73 -1.82 29.84
CA ALA A 64 -16.03 -3.04 30.57
C ALA A 64 -17.10 -3.84 29.81
N ARG A 65 -17.07 -5.17 29.91
CA ARG A 65 -18.02 -6.11 29.26
C ARG A 65 -19.43 -5.53 29.25
N ARG A 66 -19.87 -5.06 28.08
CA ARG A 66 -21.24 -4.60 27.84
C ARG A 66 -22.08 -5.79 27.40
N ARG A 67 -23.40 -5.64 27.44
CA ARG A 67 -24.33 -6.63 26.86
C ARG A 67 -24.25 -6.68 25.34
N MET A 68 -23.71 -5.63 24.72
CA MET A 68 -23.53 -5.51 23.26
C MET A 68 -22.10 -5.86 22.87
N PRO A 69 -21.87 -6.42 21.67
CA PRO A 69 -20.53 -6.74 21.17
C PRO A 69 -19.64 -5.50 21.15
N VAL A 70 -18.40 -5.65 21.62
CA VAL A 70 -17.41 -4.57 21.72
C VAL A 70 -16.19 -4.90 20.87
N LEU A 71 -15.93 -4.08 19.86
CA LEU A 71 -14.71 -4.09 19.06
C LEU A 71 -13.66 -3.17 19.71
N THR A 72 -12.54 -3.74 20.14
CA THR A 72 -11.37 -3.01 20.65
C THR A 72 -10.18 -3.14 19.69
N LEU A 73 -9.16 -2.31 19.90
CA LEU A 73 -7.95 -2.24 19.08
C LEU A 73 -6.70 -2.35 19.94
N GLU A 74 -5.72 -3.09 19.44
CA GLU A 74 -4.37 -3.17 19.99
C GLU A 74 -3.36 -2.68 18.95
N PHE A 75 -2.43 -1.86 19.41
CA PHE A 75 -1.30 -1.31 18.67
C PHE A 75 -0.03 -1.93 19.26
N CYS A 76 0.64 -2.81 18.51
CA CYS A 76 1.84 -3.50 18.96
C CYS A 76 1.69 -4.19 20.34
N GLY A 77 0.50 -4.73 20.63
CA GLY A 77 0.19 -5.38 21.92
C GLY A 77 -0.27 -4.42 23.03
N HIS A 78 -0.45 -3.13 22.73
CA HIS A 78 -0.97 -2.14 23.67
C HIS A 78 -2.34 -1.61 23.26
N SER A 79 -3.20 -1.35 24.23
CA SER A 79 -4.56 -0.86 24.01
C SER A 79 -4.68 0.64 23.70
N SER A 80 -3.55 1.36 23.61
CA SER A 80 -3.55 2.79 23.26
C SER A 80 -2.50 3.07 22.18
N PHE A 81 -2.83 4.01 21.29
CA PHE A 81 -1.96 4.40 20.18
C PHE A 81 -0.59 4.89 20.66
N ALA A 82 -0.53 5.76 21.67
CA ALA A 82 0.74 6.30 22.17
C ALA A 82 1.66 5.21 22.77
N ALA A 83 1.08 4.24 23.49
CA ALA A 83 1.84 3.11 24.01
C ALA A 83 2.33 2.19 22.89
N GLY A 84 1.48 1.89 21.90
CA GLY A 84 1.86 1.09 20.74
C GLY A 84 2.94 1.74 19.87
N MET A 85 2.88 3.06 19.68
CA MET A 85 3.92 3.84 19.01
C MET A 85 5.23 3.79 19.80
N THR A 86 5.16 3.93 21.12
CA THR A 86 6.34 3.81 21.99
C THR A 86 6.97 2.42 21.88
N GLU A 87 6.17 1.36 21.88
CA GLU A 87 6.63 -0.03 21.74
C GLU A 87 7.24 -0.29 20.35
N MET A 88 6.64 0.24 19.29
CA MET A 88 7.19 0.15 17.94
C MET A 88 8.59 0.80 17.86
N LEU A 89 8.74 2.01 18.41
CA LEU A 89 10.02 2.72 18.47
C LEU A 89 11.05 1.98 19.34
N ALA A 90 10.61 1.44 20.49
CA ALA A 90 11.47 0.75 21.45
C ALA A 90 12.00 -0.58 20.92
N SER A 91 11.15 -1.34 20.24
CA SER A 91 11.49 -2.67 19.73
C SER A 91 12.08 -2.65 18.32
N GLY A 92 11.87 -1.57 17.56
CA GLY A 92 12.28 -1.46 16.16
C GLY A 92 11.51 -2.40 15.21
N ARG A 93 10.41 -3.00 15.69
CA ARG A 93 9.61 -3.95 14.92
C ARG A 93 8.62 -3.22 14.03
N LEU A 94 8.19 -3.89 12.96
CA LEU A 94 7.10 -3.38 12.12
C LEU A 94 5.79 -3.34 12.93
N PRO A 95 4.93 -2.34 12.68
CA PRO A 95 3.69 -2.21 13.41
C PRO A 95 2.77 -3.39 13.13
N GLU A 96 2.08 -3.84 14.17
CA GLU A 96 0.99 -4.80 14.06
C GLU A 96 -0.22 -4.26 14.82
N LEU A 97 -1.35 -4.23 14.12
CA LEU A 97 -2.65 -3.86 14.66
C LEU A 97 -3.50 -5.11 14.83
N THR A 98 -4.15 -5.27 15.97
CA THR A 98 -5.11 -6.36 16.18
C THR A 98 -6.46 -5.78 16.58
N ALA A 99 -7.52 -6.18 15.88
CA ALA A 99 -8.89 -5.89 16.27
C ALA A 99 -9.46 -7.08 17.03
N ARG A 100 -10.13 -6.81 18.16
CA ARG A 100 -10.69 -7.84 19.02
C ARG A 100 -12.19 -7.61 19.23
N LEU A 101 -13.00 -8.63 19.01
CA LEU A 101 -14.42 -8.63 19.33
C LEU A 101 -14.62 -9.35 20.66
N ASP A 102 -15.07 -8.63 21.69
CA ASP A 102 -15.26 -9.17 23.05
C ASP A 102 -14.01 -9.86 23.63
N GLY A 103 -12.83 -9.36 23.25
CA GLY A 103 -11.52 -9.88 23.64
C GLY A 103 -10.94 -10.95 22.71
N VAL A 104 -11.72 -11.49 21.78
CA VAL A 104 -11.27 -12.49 20.80
C VAL A 104 -10.69 -11.78 19.57
N ALA A 105 -9.48 -12.15 19.13
CA ALA A 105 -8.90 -11.60 17.91
C ALA A 105 -9.76 -11.96 16.68
N VAL A 106 -10.13 -10.96 15.89
CA VAL A 106 -10.99 -11.13 14.68
C VAL A 106 -10.36 -10.57 13.41
N ALA A 107 -9.38 -9.68 13.53
CA ALA A 107 -8.63 -9.18 12.38
C ALA A 107 -7.26 -8.66 12.79
N ARG A 108 -6.34 -8.61 11.82
CA ARG A 108 -4.98 -8.10 11.98
C ARG A 108 -4.57 -7.28 10.77
N ALA A 109 -3.84 -6.19 10.99
CA ALA A 109 -3.24 -5.38 9.92
C ALA A 109 -1.77 -5.09 10.23
N ARG A 110 -0.98 -4.89 9.18
CA ARG A 110 0.45 -4.52 9.26
C ARG A 110 0.73 -3.34 8.33
N PRO A 111 0.33 -2.12 8.71
CA PRO A 111 0.43 -0.96 7.82
C PRO A 111 1.89 -0.69 7.44
N MET A 112 2.10 -0.37 6.17
CA MET A 112 3.37 0.05 5.63
C MET A 112 3.72 1.44 6.16
N ILE A 113 4.92 1.56 6.73
CA ILE A 113 5.45 2.86 7.15
C ILE A 113 6.30 3.44 6.02
N SER A 114 5.75 4.44 5.34
CA SER A 114 6.35 5.10 4.18
C SER A 114 7.49 6.05 4.57
N ASP A 115 7.34 6.75 5.70
CA ASP A 115 8.32 7.68 6.23
C ASP A 115 8.74 7.21 7.64
N ARG A 116 10.01 6.83 7.77
CA ARG A 116 10.60 6.36 9.04
C ARG A 116 11.37 7.45 9.78
N LEU A 117 11.15 8.71 9.44
CA LEU A 117 11.82 9.82 10.11
C LEU A 117 10.81 10.70 10.85
N TRP A 118 9.74 11.10 10.18
CA TRP A 118 8.77 12.05 10.73
C TRP A 118 7.63 11.32 11.43
N LEU A 119 7.44 11.64 12.71
CA LEU A 119 6.47 10.96 13.56
C LEU A 119 5.03 11.16 13.06
N SER A 120 4.70 12.36 12.59
CA SER A 120 3.39 12.71 12.04
C SER A 120 3.02 11.84 10.84
N ARG A 121 3.97 11.54 9.96
CA ARG A 121 3.76 10.72 8.76
C ARG A 121 3.63 9.24 9.11
N THR A 122 4.53 8.72 9.95
CA THR A 122 4.41 7.37 10.50
C THR A 122 3.05 7.18 11.21
N SER A 123 2.62 8.18 11.97
CA SER A 123 1.33 8.17 12.67
C SER A 123 0.15 8.17 11.71
N ASN A 124 0.25 8.94 10.62
CA ASN A 124 -0.76 8.96 9.57
C ASN A 124 -0.91 7.60 8.88
N ASP A 125 0.20 6.96 8.51
CA ASP A 125 0.19 5.62 7.91
C ASP A 125 -0.49 4.60 8.85
N LEU A 126 -0.08 4.59 10.12
CA LEU A 126 -0.59 3.65 11.12
C LEU A 126 -2.08 3.86 11.42
N LEU A 127 -2.51 5.12 11.57
CA LEU A 127 -3.91 5.45 11.86
C LEU A 127 -4.81 5.27 10.63
N ALA A 128 -4.32 5.51 9.41
CA ALA A 128 -5.05 5.18 8.21
C ALA A 128 -5.31 3.67 8.10
N GLY A 129 -4.28 2.85 8.34
CA GLY A 129 -4.44 1.39 8.44
C GLY A 129 -5.39 0.97 9.56
N THR A 130 -5.38 1.68 10.70
CA THR A 130 -6.32 1.45 11.81
C THR A 130 -7.76 1.73 11.41
N ILE A 131 -8.02 2.87 10.76
CA ILE A 131 -9.36 3.24 10.29
C ILE A 131 -9.85 2.22 9.25
N SER A 132 -9.00 1.81 8.31
CA SER A 132 -9.32 0.76 7.34
C SER A 132 -9.66 -0.56 8.03
N LEU A 133 -8.86 -0.99 9.01
CA LEU A 133 -9.12 -2.21 9.80
C LEU A 133 -10.48 -2.16 10.52
N ILE A 134 -10.81 -1.03 11.17
CA ILE A 134 -12.11 -0.84 11.84
C ILE A 134 -13.24 -0.94 10.81
N ALA A 135 -13.15 -0.20 9.69
CA ALA A 135 -14.19 -0.19 8.67
C ALA A 135 -14.44 -1.60 8.10
N GLN A 136 -13.38 -2.36 7.85
CA GLN A 136 -13.48 -3.75 7.40
C GLN A 136 -14.11 -4.66 8.45
N CYS A 137 -13.76 -4.50 9.74
CA CYS A 137 -14.37 -5.25 10.83
C CYS A 137 -15.87 -4.96 10.94
N VAL A 138 -16.27 -3.70 10.89
CA VAL A 138 -17.68 -3.28 10.93
C VAL A 138 -18.47 -3.86 9.75
N ALA A 139 -17.93 -3.80 8.53
CA ALA A 139 -18.57 -4.36 7.35
C ALA A 139 -18.71 -5.90 7.39
N ARG A 140 -17.70 -6.59 7.94
CA ARG A 140 -17.77 -8.05 8.14
C ARG A 140 -18.73 -8.41 9.28
N PHE A 141 -18.79 -7.60 10.33
CA PHE A 141 -19.72 -7.80 11.45
C PHE A 141 -21.17 -7.68 10.98
N SER A 142 -21.50 -6.61 10.24
CA SER A 142 -22.86 -6.35 9.75
C SER A 142 -23.39 -7.42 8.79
N THR A 143 -22.48 -8.16 8.14
CA THR A 143 -22.81 -9.27 7.23
C THR A 143 -22.67 -10.65 7.88
N GLY A 144 -22.37 -10.74 9.18
CA GLY A 144 -22.18 -12.00 9.90
C GLY A 144 -20.92 -12.79 9.50
N LYS A 145 -19.97 -12.14 8.83
CA LYS A 145 -18.72 -12.73 8.30
C LYS A 145 -17.49 -12.45 9.15
N LEU A 146 -17.62 -11.73 10.26
CA LEU A 146 -16.50 -11.46 11.17
C LEU A 146 -16.24 -12.69 12.04
N ALA A 147 -15.22 -13.47 11.69
CA ALA A 147 -14.85 -14.70 12.37
C ALA A 147 -13.58 -14.52 13.24
N PRO A 148 -13.41 -15.30 14.31
CA PRO A 148 -12.17 -15.37 15.06
C PRO A 148 -10.97 -15.77 14.19
N ILE A 149 -9.80 -15.22 14.50
CA ILE A 149 -8.52 -15.58 13.89
C ILE A 149 -7.59 -16.21 14.92
N ALA A 150 -6.57 -16.92 14.45
CA ALA A 150 -5.56 -17.49 15.33
C ALA A 150 -4.79 -16.39 16.09
N GLU A 151 -4.67 -16.57 17.40
CA GLU A 151 -3.83 -15.72 18.24
C GLU A 151 -2.36 -15.86 17.82
N SER A 152 -1.64 -14.75 17.87
CA SER A 152 -0.18 -14.77 17.73
C SER A 152 0.44 -14.60 19.11
N PRO A 153 1.59 -15.24 19.38
CA PRO A 153 2.28 -15.10 20.65
C PRO A 153 2.55 -13.62 20.93
N ALA A 154 2.14 -13.16 22.12
CA ALA A 154 2.42 -11.79 22.53
C ALA A 154 3.94 -11.61 22.62
N PRO A 155 4.51 -10.64 21.89
CA PRO A 155 5.94 -10.40 21.94
C PRO A 155 6.35 -9.77 23.29
N PRO A 156 7.61 -9.91 23.70
CA PRO A 156 8.11 -9.27 24.92
C PRO A 156 8.05 -7.75 24.77
N LEU A 157 7.26 -7.11 25.64
CA LEU A 157 7.08 -5.66 25.67
C LEU A 157 8.32 -4.96 26.24
N GLN A 158 8.69 -3.85 25.62
CA GLN A 158 9.82 -3.04 26.04
C GLN A 158 9.42 -2.07 27.15
N LYS A 159 10.36 -1.80 28.05
CA LYS A 159 10.20 -0.79 29.10
C LYS A 159 10.81 0.54 28.66
N GLY A 160 10.20 1.64 29.11
CA GLY A 160 10.76 2.99 28.94
C GLY A 160 9.75 3.98 28.36
N GLY A 161 10.01 5.27 28.57
CA GLY A 161 9.14 6.34 28.06
C GLY A 161 9.41 6.69 26.60
N PHE A 162 8.42 7.28 25.94
CA PHE A 162 8.45 7.67 24.53
C PHE A 162 9.74 8.40 24.10
N ILE A 163 10.11 9.48 24.80
CA ILE A 163 11.26 10.33 24.40
C ILE A 163 12.59 9.57 24.39
N ARG A 164 12.75 8.60 25.30
CA ARG A 164 13.96 7.76 25.38
C ARG A 164 14.17 6.95 24.11
N HIS A 165 13.09 6.49 23.48
CA HIS A 165 13.13 5.67 22.27
C HIS A 165 13.04 6.52 21.00
N TYR A 166 12.34 7.65 21.05
CA TYR A 166 12.17 8.54 19.90
C TYR A 166 13.46 9.28 19.50
N LEU A 167 14.21 9.87 20.46
CA LEU A 167 15.43 10.62 20.15
C LEU A 167 16.49 9.82 19.37
N PRO A 168 16.87 8.59 19.79
CA PRO A 168 17.83 7.79 19.03
C PRO A 168 17.28 7.36 17.67
N PHE A 169 15.98 7.05 17.57
CA PHE A 169 15.32 6.73 16.31
C PHE A 169 15.42 7.90 15.31
N PHE A 170 15.03 9.10 15.74
CA PHE A 170 15.08 10.31 14.91
C PHE A 170 16.52 10.67 14.51
N GLY A 171 17.45 10.63 15.46
CA GLY A 171 18.87 10.88 15.20
C GLY A 171 19.45 9.91 14.17
N ARG A 172 19.14 8.61 14.28
CA ARG A 172 19.54 7.60 13.30
C ARG A 172 18.92 7.87 11.93
N GLY A 173 17.63 8.21 11.86
CA GLY A 173 16.97 8.55 10.61
C GLY A 173 17.59 9.77 9.91
N LEU A 174 18.02 10.78 10.65
CA LEU A 174 18.75 11.93 10.09
C LEU A 174 20.12 11.52 9.54
N VAL A 175 20.87 10.70 10.28
CA VAL A 175 22.16 10.16 9.84
C VAL A 175 21.97 9.32 8.56
N ASP A 176 21.00 8.41 8.54
CA ASP A 176 20.71 7.58 7.38
C ASP A 176 20.34 8.43 6.16
N ARG A 177 19.55 9.49 6.34
CA ARG A 177 19.20 10.43 5.27
C ARG A 177 20.41 11.22 4.77
N ALA A 178 21.29 11.66 5.66
CA ALA A 178 22.52 12.36 5.29
C ALA A 178 23.49 11.42 4.54
N VAL A 179 23.68 10.20 5.06
CA VAL A 179 24.49 9.14 4.43
C VAL A 179 23.93 8.78 3.06
N GLN A 180 22.61 8.60 2.93
CA GLN A 180 21.97 8.36 1.63
C GLN A 180 22.21 9.51 0.65
N LYS A 181 22.13 10.77 1.11
CA LYS A 181 22.41 11.94 0.26
C LYS A 181 23.88 12.00 -0.17
N LEU A 182 24.81 11.60 0.69
CA LEU A 182 26.24 11.56 0.38
C LEU A 182 26.64 10.36 -0.49
N ARG A 183 26.00 9.21 -0.30
CA ARG A 183 26.22 7.97 -1.08
C ARG A 183 25.53 8.00 -2.44
N ARG A 184 24.47 8.79 -2.61
CA ARG A 184 23.91 9.12 -3.91
C ARG A 184 24.96 9.94 -4.66
N GLY A 185 25.78 9.26 -5.46
CA GLY A 185 26.40 9.88 -6.63
C GLY A 185 25.31 10.45 -7.57
N ARG A 186 25.67 10.83 -8.79
CA ARG A 186 24.73 11.40 -9.78
C ARG A 186 23.53 10.53 -10.17
N ARG A 187 23.37 9.31 -9.63
CA ARG A 187 22.24 8.42 -9.91
C ARG A 187 21.34 8.29 -8.67
N PRO A 188 20.23 9.05 -8.58
CA PRO A 188 19.20 8.76 -7.59
C PRO A 188 18.60 7.38 -7.90
N PHE A 189 18.23 6.61 -6.86
CA PHE A 189 17.38 5.41 -6.88
C PHE A 189 17.20 4.69 -8.25
N TYR A 190 17.75 3.48 -8.37
CA TYR A 190 17.92 2.78 -9.64
C TYR A 190 17.34 1.37 -9.59
N TRP A 191 16.36 1.08 -10.47
CA TRP A 191 15.81 -0.25 -10.70
C TRP A 191 16.52 -0.94 -11.88
N GLN A 192 16.46 -2.27 -11.92
CA GLN A 192 16.97 -3.05 -13.04
C GLN A 192 15.97 -4.16 -13.38
N VAL A 193 15.72 -4.31 -14.68
CA VAL A 193 15.00 -5.46 -15.23
C VAL A 193 16.02 -6.52 -15.62
N ALA A 194 15.75 -7.78 -15.30
CA ALA A 194 16.54 -8.90 -15.75
C ALA A 194 15.63 -10.02 -16.25
N TYR A 195 16.06 -10.71 -17.30
CA TYR A 195 15.27 -11.76 -17.98
C TYR A 195 16.11 -13.01 -18.17
N ARG A 196 15.46 -14.17 -18.29
CA ARG A 196 16.09 -15.40 -18.74
C ARG A 196 15.12 -16.15 -19.65
N LEU A 197 15.68 -16.74 -20.69
CA LEU A 197 14.92 -17.63 -21.57
C LEU A 197 14.92 -19.03 -20.96
N ILE A 198 13.75 -19.65 -20.87
CA ILE A 198 13.53 -20.98 -20.32
C ILE A 198 12.74 -21.82 -21.32
N ASP A 199 13.07 -23.11 -21.39
CA ASP A 199 12.26 -24.13 -22.06
C ASP A 199 11.65 -25.02 -20.96
N GLY A 200 10.35 -24.90 -20.72
CA GLY A 200 9.64 -25.65 -19.68
C GLY A 200 9.29 -24.81 -18.43
N PRO A 201 9.10 -25.45 -17.25
CA PRO A 201 8.58 -24.76 -16.07
C PRO A 201 9.55 -23.70 -15.54
N GLY A 202 9.02 -22.54 -15.20
CA GLY A 202 9.76 -21.40 -14.69
C GLY A 202 9.70 -21.27 -13.17
N VAL A 203 9.98 -20.05 -12.70
CA VAL A 203 9.96 -19.73 -11.26
C VAL A 203 8.55 -19.88 -10.68
N ALA A 204 7.51 -19.55 -11.45
CA ALA A 204 6.13 -19.60 -10.99
C ALA A 204 5.69 -21.04 -10.66
N GLU A 205 6.14 -22.02 -11.45
CA GLU A 205 5.78 -23.43 -11.28
C GLU A 205 6.70 -24.15 -10.28
N THR A 206 7.99 -23.80 -10.24
CA THR A 206 8.99 -24.53 -9.45
C THR A 206 9.28 -23.89 -8.09
N GLY A 207 9.05 -22.59 -7.95
CA GLY A 207 9.49 -21.81 -6.79
C GLY A 207 11.02 -21.67 -6.66
N GLN A 208 11.79 -22.09 -7.67
CA GLN A 208 13.25 -22.08 -7.63
C GLN A 208 13.82 -20.95 -8.49
N LEU A 209 14.88 -20.31 -7.98
CA LEU A 209 15.65 -19.26 -8.69
C LEU A 209 16.94 -19.79 -9.31
N ASP A 210 17.27 -21.06 -9.10
CA ASP A 210 18.43 -21.70 -9.70
C ASP A 210 18.24 -21.93 -11.22
N GLY A 211 19.26 -22.48 -11.88
CA GLY A 211 19.28 -22.69 -13.33
C GLY A 211 20.01 -21.59 -14.10
N LYS A 212 19.57 -21.32 -15.34
CA LYS A 212 20.22 -20.33 -16.21
C LYS A 212 20.22 -18.94 -15.55
N PRO A 213 21.38 -18.24 -15.50
CA PRO A 213 21.45 -16.91 -14.94
C PRO A 213 20.52 -15.93 -15.67
N PHE A 214 20.06 -14.92 -14.95
CA PHE A 214 19.36 -13.79 -15.54
C PHE A 214 20.33 -12.87 -16.28
N THR A 215 19.92 -12.40 -17.45
CA THR A 215 20.56 -11.34 -18.20
C THR A 215 19.92 -10.01 -17.81
N VAL A 216 20.73 -9.04 -17.38
CA VAL A 216 20.24 -7.70 -17.08
C VAL A 216 19.95 -6.95 -18.38
N LEU A 217 18.77 -6.33 -18.47
CA LEU A 217 18.41 -5.44 -19.56
C LEU A 217 19.28 -4.18 -19.47
N ALA A 218 20.07 -3.93 -20.50
CA ALA A 218 21.01 -2.81 -20.51
C ALA A 218 20.30 -1.45 -20.63
N ASP A 219 20.85 -0.43 -19.97
CA ASP A 219 20.47 0.98 -20.16
C ASP A 219 21.71 1.87 -20.42
N ASP A 220 21.45 3.14 -20.67
CA ASP A 220 22.46 4.18 -20.91
C ASP A 220 22.83 4.99 -19.65
N GLY A 221 22.32 4.59 -18.49
CA GLY A 221 22.48 5.30 -17.22
C GLY A 221 21.76 6.65 -17.13
N GLN A 222 20.94 7.02 -18.12
CA GLN A 222 20.10 8.22 -18.12
C GLN A 222 18.62 7.90 -17.80
N ARG A 223 18.34 6.63 -17.52
CA ARG A 223 17.03 6.08 -17.19
C ARG A 223 17.18 4.88 -16.25
N PHE A 224 16.06 4.33 -15.81
CA PHE A 224 15.97 2.95 -15.33
C PHE A 224 14.75 2.28 -15.96
N TYR A 225 14.72 0.95 -15.91
CA TYR A 225 13.55 0.14 -16.28
C TYR A 225 13.01 -0.60 -15.06
N ALA A 226 11.69 -0.71 -14.97
CA ALA A 226 10.97 -1.45 -13.94
C ALA A 226 9.74 -2.18 -14.54
N ASP A 227 9.05 -2.95 -13.71
CA ASP A 227 7.78 -3.62 -14.00
C ASP A 227 7.72 -4.36 -15.36
N PRO A 228 8.50 -5.44 -15.53
CA PRO A 228 8.57 -6.14 -16.80
C PRO A 228 7.31 -7.00 -17.07
N PHE A 229 6.71 -6.81 -18.24
CA PHE A 229 5.63 -7.64 -18.78
C PHE A 229 6.00 -8.21 -20.14
N VAL A 230 5.83 -9.52 -20.31
CA VAL A 230 6.11 -10.20 -21.59
C VAL A 230 4.80 -10.57 -22.27
N LEU A 231 4.68 -10.22 -23.55
CA LEU A 231 3.61 -10.70 -24.43
C LEU A 231 4.22 -11.45 -25.61
N GLU A 232 3.71 -12.66 -25.87
CA GLU A 232 3.98 -13.38 -27.10
C GLU A 232 2.91 -13.06 -28.14
N ARG A 233 3.33 -12.72 -29.37
CA ARG A 233 2.45 -12.54 -30.52
C ARG A 233 3.12 -13.05 -31.79
N ASP A 234 2.43 -13.94 -32.50
CA ASP A 234 2.89 -14.50 -33.79
C ASP A 234 4.32 -15.08 -33.72
N GLY A 235 4.64 -15.78 -32.61
CA GLY A 235 5.95 -16.39 -32.34
C GLY A 235 7.06 -15.40 -31.95
N ARG A 236 6.72 -14.12 -31.76
CA ARG A 236 7.64 -13.05 -31.35
C ARG A 236 7.36 -12.65 -29.91
N HIS A 237 8.41 -12.28 -29.17
CA HIS A 237 8.33 -11.92 -27.77
C HIS A 237 8.61 -10.44 -27.57
N PHE A 238 7.71 -9.76 -26.87
CA PHE A 238 7.79 -8.34 -26.59
C PHE A 238 7.85 -8.12 -25.08
N LEU A 239 8.88 -7.40 -24.61
CA LEU A 239 9.07 -7.01 -23.23
C LEU A 239 8.66 -5.55 -23.06
N PHE A 240 7.51 -5.33 -22.43
CA PHE A 240 7.05 -4.02 -21.97
C PHE A 240 7.62 -3.72 -20.59
N VAL A 241 8.00 -2.48 -20.35
CA VAL A 241 8.58 -2.00 -19.09
C VAL A 241 8.06 -0.60 -18.77
N GLU A 242 8.00 -0.27 -17.48
CA GLU A 242 8.11 1.12 -17.05
C GLU A 242 9.53 1.61 -17.40
N GLU A 243 9.63 2.70 -18.13
CA GLU A 243 10.87 3.45 -18.30
C GLU A 243 10.77 4.76 -17.52
N PHE A 244 11.78 5.09 -16.74
CA PHE A 244 11.88 6.40 -16.08
C PHE A 244 13.08 7.19 -16.61
N PRO A 245 12.90 8.01 -17.67
CA PRO A 245 13.96 8.88 -18.15
C PRO A 245 14.20 10.01 -17.15
N TYR A 246 15.44 10.16 -16.65
CA TYR A 246 15.74 11.21 -15.65
C TYR A 246 15.53 12.62 -16.16
N ALA A 247 15.65 12.83 -17.47
CA ALA A 247 15.41 14.12 -18.11
C ALA A 247 13.93 14.54 -18.06
N ILE A 248 13.00 13.57 -18.10
CA ILE A 248 11.56 13.81 -18.06
C ILE A 248 11.04 13.80 -16.61
N GLY A 249 11.61 12.93 -15.77
CA GLY A 249 11.27 12.87 -14.35
C GLY A 249 9.90 12.23 -14.04
N ARG A 250 9.37 11.42 -14.97
CA ARG A 250 8.15 10.60 -14.82
C ARG A 250 8.31 9.30 -15.59
N GLY A 251 7.53 8.28 -15.21
CA GLY A 251 7.44 7.01 -15.90
C GLY A 251 6.67 7.11 -17.21
N VAL A 252 7.15 6.39 -18.22
CA VAL A 252 6.54 6.16 -19.54
C VAL A 252 6.58 4.66 -19.83
N ILE A 253 5.82 4.18 -20.81
CA ILE A 253 5.88 2.76 -21.19
C ILE A 253 6.74 2.58 -22.44
N SER A 254 7.67 1.64 -22.35
CA SER A 254 8.59 1.28 -23.43
C SER A 254 8.56 -0.21 -23.71
N VAL A 255 8.90 -0.59 -24.94
CA VAL A 255 8.90 -2.00 -25.40
C VAL A 255 10.20 -2.36 -26.11
N ALA A 256 10.72 -3.55 -25.83
CA ALA A 256 11.77 -4.18 -26.61
C ALA A 256 11.28 -5.52 -27.18
N GLU A 257 11.68 -5.84 -28.41
CA GLU A 257 11.45 -7.15 -28.99
C GLU A 257 12.69 -8.05 -28.77
N LEU A 258 12.44 -9.33 -28.52
CA LEU A 258 13.50 -10.32 -28.41
C LEU A 258 14.12 -10.58 -29.78
N GLY A 259 15.41 -10.31 -29.92
CA GLY A 259 16.18 -10.59 -31.12
C GLY A 259 16.37 -12.09 -31.35
N THR A 260 16.73 -12.45 -32.58
CA THR A 260 17.06 -13.84 -32.96
C THR A 260 18.29 -14.39 -32.22
N ASP A 261 19.10 -13.52 -31.62
CA ASP A 261 20.23 -13.87 -30.76
C ASP A 261 19.82 -14.16 -29.30
N GLY A 262 18.53 -14.08 -28.98
CA GLY A 262 17.99 -14.31 -27.66
C GLY A 262 18.20 -13.14 -26.69
N THR A 263 18.45 -11.93 -27.21
CA THR A 263 18.62 -10.73 -26.40
C THR A 263 17.58 -9.66 -26.71
N PHE A 264 17.16 -8.91 -25.69
CA PHE A 264 16.34 -7.71 -25.90
C PHE A 264 17.24 -6.52 -26.26
N GLY A 265 16.84 -5.79 -27.31
CA GLY A 265 17.43 -4.49 -27.63
C GLY A 265 17.03 -3.41 -26.62
N VAL A 266 17.43 -2.16 -26.89
CA VAL A 266 17.02 -1.00 -26.08
C VAL A 266 15.50 -0.79 -26.23
N PRO A 267 14.73 -0.80 -25.12
CA PRO A 267 13.31 -0.46 -25.16
C PRO A 267 13.03 0.88 -25.84
N LYS A 268 11.99 0.92 -26.67
CA LYS A 268 11.50 2.13 -27.33
C LYS A 268 10.21 2.58 -26.66
N MET A 269 10.11 3.87 -26.36
CA MET A 269 8.89 4.46 -25.81
C MET A 269 7.72 4.33 -26.79
N VAL A 270 6.61 3.80 -26.30
CA VAL A 270 5.38 3.55 -27.08
C VAL A 270 4.14 4.19 -26.48
N LEU A 271 4.20 4.59 -25.21
CA LEU A 271 3.12 5.33 -24.56
C LEU A 271 3.70 6.35 -23.57
N GLU A 272 3.35 7.61 -23.79
CA GLU A 272 3.67 8.73 -22.93
C GLU A 272 2.39 9.53 -22.65
N GLU A 273 2.24 9.96 -21.41
CA GLU A 273 1.15 10.83 -20.97
C GLU A 273 1.70 12.04 -20.20
N ALA A 274 0.83 13.02 -19.92
CA ALA A 274 1.21 14.18 -19.10
C ALA A 274 1.54 13.80 -17.63
N HIS A 275 1.11 12.61 -17.20
CA HIS A 275 1.29 12.05 -15.86
C HIS A 275 2.20 10.81 -15.90
N HIS A 276 2.57 10.29 -14.72
CA HIS A 276 3.43 9.11 -14.59
C HIS A 276 2.66 7.85 -14.98
N LEU A 277 3.28 7.00 -15.80
CA LEU A 277 2.82 5.66 -16.16
C LEU A 277 3.81 4.60 -15.65
N SER A 278 3.30 3.52 -15.08
CA SER A 278 4.05 2.36 -14.55
C SER A 278 3.27 1.07 -14.80
N TYR A 279 3.81 -0.09 -14.38
CA TYR A 279 3.11 -1.37 -14.36
C TYR A 279 2.30 -1.70 -15.65
N PRO A 280 2.94 -1.89 -16.82
CA PRO A 280 2.25 -2.02 -18.10
C PRO A 280 1.61 -3.41 -18.29
N GLN A 281 0.51 -3.69 -17.60
CA GLN A 281 -0.26 -4.94 -17.73
C GLN A 281 -0.80 -5.08 -19.16
N VAL A 282 -0.02 -5.74 -20.02
CA VAL A 282 -0.33 -5.99 -21.44
C VAL A 282 -0.91 -7.40 -21.61
N PHE A 283 -1.95 -7.54 -22.43
CA PHE A 283 -2.61 -8.81 -22.68
C PHE A 283 -3.31 -8.84 -24.04
N ALA A 284 -3.54 -10.04 -24.56
CA ALA A 284 -4.33 -10.25 -25.77
C ALA A 284 -5.76 -10.66 -25.40
N HIS A 285 -6.75 -10.09 -26.09
CA HIS A 285 -8.15 -10.48 -25.94
C HIS A 285 -8.88 -10.31 -27.28
N SER A 286 -9.68 -11.31 -27.67
CA SER A 286 -10.50 -11.27 -28.89
C SER A 286 -9.72 -10.83 -30.14
N SER A 287 -8.52 -11.40 -30.34
CA SER A 287 -7.53 -11.10 -31.41
C SER A 287 -6.83 -9.73 -31.35
N GLU A 288 -7.31 -8.82 -30.52
CA GLU A 288 -6.71 -7.51 -30.24
C GLU A 288 -5.73 -7.57 -29.07
N ILE A 289 -4.95 -6.50 -28.91
CA ILE A 289 -3.98 -6.35 -27.83
C ILE A 289 -4.30 -5.09 -27.04
N PHE A 290 -4.32 -5.24 -25.73
CA PHE A 290 -4.68 -4.22 -24.77
C PHE A 290 -3.57 -4.02 -23.75
N MET A 291 -3.57 -2.86 -23.11
CA MET A 291 -2.68 -2.54 -22.00
C MET A 291 -3.43 -1.73 -20.95
N ILE A 292 -3.23 -2.06 -19.67
CA ILE A 292 -3.72 -1.30 -18.53
C ILE A 292 -2.50 -0.84 -17.72
N PRO A 293 -1.88 0.32 -18.04
CA PRO A 293 -0.81 0.86 -17.23
C PRO A 293 -1.37 1.44 -15.92
N GLU A 294 -0.58 1.40 -14.85
CA GLU A 294 -0.85 2.19 -13.66
C GLU A 294 -0.77 3.69 -14.00
N SER A 295 -1.78 4.43 -13.57
CA SER A 295 -1.87 5.89 -13.75
C SER A 295 -2.47 6.57 -12.50
N ALA A 296 -2.12 6.06 -11.32
CA ALA A 296 -2.67 6.48 -10.03
C ALA A 296 -2.65 8.01 -9.78
N THR A 297 -1.62 8.70 -10.28
CA THR A 297 -1.51 10.17 -10.19
C THR A 297 -2.57 10.92 -10.98
N ALA A 298 -3.10 10.33 -12.05
CA ALA A 298 -4.24 10.84 -12.81
C ALA A 298 -5.59 10.51 -12.17
N ARG A 299 -5.60 9.64 -11.14
CA ARG A 299 -6.80 9.11 -10.49
C ARG A 299 -7.74 8.36 -11.43
N GLU A 300 -7.20 7.76 -12.48
CA GLU A 300 -7.92 6.97 -13.46
C GLU A 300 -7.27 5.60 -13.62
N LEU A 301 -8.05 4.61 -14.05
CA LEU A 301 -7.53 3.37 -14.61
C LEU A 301 -8.01 3.26 -16.05
N VAL A 302 -7.09 3.23 -17.01
CA VAL A 302 -7.41 3.37 -18.43
C VAL A 302 -6.99 2.12 -19.19
N LEU A 303 -7.90 1.61 -20.00
CA LEU A 303 -7.64 0.58 -20.99
C LEU A 303 -7.12 1.25 -22.27
N TYR A 304 -5.94 0.85 -22.71
CA TYR A 304 -5.37 1.21 -23.99
C TYR A 304 -5.51 0.05 -24.96
N ARG A 305 -5.70 0.37 -26.24
CA ARG A 305 -5.78 -0.61 -27.32
C ARG A 305 -4.70 -0.32 -28.36
N ALA A 306 -4.01 -1.37 -28.80
CA ALA A 306 -3.00 -1.25 -29.85
C ALA A 306 -3.68 -1.04 -31.21
N VAL A 307 -3.44 0.10 -31.85
CA VAL A 307 -3.87 0.36 -33.24
C VAL A 307 -2.80 -0.04 -34.26
N GLN A 308 -1.56 -0.12 -33.81
CA GLN A 308 -0.44 -0.70 -34.56
C GLN A 308 0.51 -1.32 -33.54
N PHE A 309 0.36 -2.61 -33.26
CA PHE A 309 1.21 -3.29 -32.28
C PHE A 309 2.64 -3.48 -32.79
N PRO A 310 3.68 -3.27 -31.95
CA PRO A 310 3.64 -2.84 -30.54
C PRO A 310 3.72 -1.31 -30.33
N ASP A 311 3.82 -0.53 -31.41
CA ASP A 311 4.30 0.85 -31.37
C ASP A 311 3.25 1.91 -31.08
N ARG A 312 1.97 1.69 -31.43
CA ARG A 312 0.92 2.71 -31.30
C ARG A 312 -0.29 2.22 -30.53
N TRP A 313 -0.65 3.03 -29.55
CA TRP A 313 -1.74 2.79 -28.62
C TRP A 313 -2.70 3.98 -28.60
N ILE A 314 -3.97 3.71 -28.37
CA ILE A 314 -4.99 4.74 -28.12
C ILE A 314 -5.64 4.48 -26.77
N ARG A 315 -6.04 5.55 -26.07
CA ARG A 315 -6.96 5.45 -24.93
C ARG A 315 -8.29 4.94 -25.44
N ASP A 316 -8.67 3.74 -25.05
CA ASP A 316 -9.89 3.09 -25.52
C ASP A 316 -11.05 3.35 -24.56
N THR A 317 -10.86 3.00 -23.29
CA THR A 317 -11.93 3.07 -22.26
C THR A 317 -11.35 3.46 -20.89
N VAL A 318 -12.01 4.34 -20.14
CA VAL A 318 -11.71 4.59 -18.72
C VAL A 318 -12.47 3.56 -17.87
N LEU A 319 -11.75 2.64 -17.23
CA LEU A 319 -12.31 1.57 -16.40
C LEU A 319 -12.73 2.06 -15.02
N MET A 320 -11.98 3.02 -14.45
CA MET A 320 -12.26 3.61 -13.14
C MET A 320 -11.88 5.09 -13.13
N THR A 321 -12.68 5.91 -12.45
CA THR A 321 -12.41 7.33 -12.21
C THR A 321 -12.34 7.61 -10.71
N ASP A 322 -11.64 8.67 -10.34
CA ASP A 322 -11.47 9.15 -8.98
C ASP A 322 -10.87 8.12 -8.00
N ARG A 323 -9.99 7.24 -8.49
CA ARG A 323 -9.32 6.22 -7.67
C ARG A 323 -7.81 6.25 -7.81
N ASP A 324 -7.13 6.10 -6.67
CA ASP A 324 -5.69 5.85 -6.58
C ASP A 324 -5.48 4.34 -6.57
N PHE A 325 -5.60 3.71 -7.74
CA PHE A 325 -5.49 2.26 -7.96
C PHE A 325 -4.14 1.93 -8.58
N ASN A 326 -3.39 1.04 -7.93
CA ASN A 326 -1.99 0.75 -8.23
C ASN A 326 -1.83 -0.75 -8.57
N ASP A 327 -0.82 -1.07 -9.37
CA ASP A 327 -0.44 -2.42 -9.80
C ASP A 327 -1.59 -3.27 -10.37
N ALA A 328 -2.35 -2.69 -11.29
CA ALA A 328 -3.56 -3.30 -11.85
C ALA A 328 -3.26 -4.60 -12.62
N THR A 329 -3.55 -5.74 -11.99
CA THR A 329 -3.33 -7.08 -12.54
C THR A 329 -4.66 -7.69 -12.95
N LEU A 330 -4.78 -8.02 -14.24
CA LEU A 330 -5.96 -8.68 -14.80
C LEU A 330 -5.77 -10.20 -14.80
N LEU A 331 -6.78 -10.93 -14.32
CA LEU A 331 -6.86 -12.38 -14.33
C LEU A 331 -8.20 -12.80 -14.94
N GLU A 332 -8.15 -13.61 -16.00
CA GLU A 332 -9.34 -14.29 -16.51
C GLU A 332 -9.45 -15.68 -15.88
N SER A 333 -10.56 -15.97 -15.21
CA SER A 333 -10.80 -17.26 -14.55
C SER A 333 -12.29 -17.54 -14.43
N ASP A 334 -12.70 -18.77 -14.76
CA ASP A 334 -14.09 -19.24 -14.72
C ASP A 334 -15.07 -18.36 -15.51
N GLY A 335 -14.65 -17.90 -16.69
CA GLY A 335 -15.45 -17.06 -17.58
C GLY A 335 -15.75 -15.68 -16.99
N ARG A 336 -14.81 -15.15 -16.18
CA ARG A 336 -14.89 -13.84 -15.56
C ARG A 336 -13.55 -13.15 -15.58
N PHE A 337 -13.59 -11.82 -15.65
CA PHE A 337 -12.44 -10.97 -15.39
C PHE A 337 -12.37 -10.61 -13.92
N TRP A 338 -11.18 -10.76 -13.35
CA TRP A 338 -10.80 -10.30 -12.03
C TRP A 338 -9.71 -9.25 -12.18
N LEU A 339 -9.92 -8.10 -11.57
CA LEU A 339 -8.93 -7.04 -11.52
C LEU A 339 -8.46 -6.88 -10.08
N LEU A 340 -7.19 -7.20 -9.85
CA LEU A 340 -6.53 -7.11 -8.56
C LEU A 340 -5.57 -5.92 -8.58
N GLY A 341 -5.43 -5.24 -7.45
CA GLY A 341 -4.49 -4.15 -7.29
C GLY A 341 -4.53 -3.63 -5.87
N THR A 342 -3.89 -2.50 -5.65
CA THR A 342 -3.89 -1.85 -4.33
C THR A 342 -4.47 -0.45 -4.39
N GLU A 343 -5.25 -0.08 -3.38
CA GLU A 343 -5.83 1.25 -3.25
C GLU A 343 -5.32 1.94 -2.00
N ARG A 344 -4.92 3.20 -2.16
CA ARG A 344 -4.59 4.06 -1.02
C ARG A 344 -5.84 4.38 -0.21
N PHE A 345 -5.84 4.01 1.07
CA PHE A 345 -6.90 4.42 2.00
C PHE A 345 -6.48 5.68 2.78
N GLY A 346 -7.09 6.83 2.47
CA GLY A 346 -6.84 8.09 3.18
C GLY A 346 -5.37 8.48 3.17
N HIS A 347 -4.76 8.63 4.35
CA HIS A 347 -3.34 8.94 4.48
C HIS A 347 -2.41 7.72 4.43
N GLY A 348 -2.95 6.50 4.28
CA GLY A 348 -2.17 5.26 4.28
C GLY A 348 -1.28 5.10 3.06
N SER A 349 -0.54 3.99 3.04
CA SER A 349 0.26 3.61 1.86
C SER A 349 -0.64 3.11 0.73
N ALA A 350 -0.22 3.33 -0.51
CA ALA A 350 -0.84 2.70 -1.67
C ALA A 350 -0.78 1.16 -1.57
N SER A 351 0.25 0.61 -0.95
CA SER A 351 0.47 -0.84 -0.84
C SER A 351 -0.30 -1.55 0.29
N ASP A 352 -1.12 -0.83 1.06
CA ASP A 352 -1.71 -1.38 2.30
C ASP A 352 -3.00 -2.17 2.08
N THR A 353 -3.82 -1.76 1.12
CA THR A 353 -5.17 -2.31 0.94
C THR A 353 -5.30 -2.91 -0.44
N MET A 354 -5.35 -4.24 -0.51
CA MET A 354 -5.69 -4.94 -1.75
C MET A 354 -7.18 -4.74 -2.06
N ALA A 355 -7.45 -4.32 -3.28
CA ALA A 355 -8.80 -4.20 -3.83
C ALA A 355 -8.96 -5.22 -4.96
N VAL A 356 -10.16 -5.81 -5.04
CA VAL A 356 -10.50 -6.83 -6.04
C VAL A 356 -11.85 -6.47 -6.66
N TYR A 357 -11.85 -6.34 -7.97
CA TYR A 357 -13.05 -6.13 -8.78
C TYR A 357 -13.28 -7.34 -9.68
N SER A 358 -14.52 -7.58 -10.06
CA SER A 358 -14.83 -8.59 -11.08
C SER A 358 -15.95 -8.15 -12.00
N ALA A 359 -15.88 -8.62 -13.24
CA ALA A 359 -16.93 -8.48 -14.25
C ALA A 359 -17.13 -9.82 -14.98
N PRO A 360 -18.34 -10.09 -15.49
CA PRO A 360 -18.57 -11.20 -16.41
C PRO A 360 -17.67 -11.14 -17.65
#